data_AF-A0A7H8NCF5-F1
#
_entry.id   AF-A0A7H8NCF5-F1
#
_cell.length_a   1.000
_cell.length_b   1.000
_cell.length_c   1.000
_cell.angle_alpha   90.00
_cell.angle_beta   90.00
_cell.angle_gamma   90.00
#
_symmetry.space_group_name_H-M   'P 1'
#
loop_
_entity.id
_entity.type
_entity.pdbx_description
1 polymer ?
#
loop_
_entity_poly.entity_id
_entity_poly.type
_entity_poly.pdbx_seq_one_letter_code
_entity_poly.pdbx_strand_id
1 'polypeptide(L)'
;MASPCRVEGGAADSYRSVRHPWSLYGVDNKVLERAMRNLADGLPQRGWKIVKQGTDSSRNRNLEILAVHLESRTQAEITWRKGLDGHEPLISFAVYSRCFRDPDFSATPTSDG
;
A
#
# COMPACT_ATOMS: atom_id res chain seq x y z
N MET A 1 -3.06 -9.33 7.77
CA MET A 1 -3.38 -10.72 7.33
C MET A 1 -2.87 -10.90 5.91
N ALA A 2 -2.62 -12.13 5.49
CA ALA A 2 -2.31 -12.44 4.09
C ALA A 2 -3.60 -12.51 3.28
N SER A 3 -3.61 -11.90 2.09
CA SER A 3 -4.74 -11.89 1.16
C SER A 3 -4.30 -12.42 -0.22
N PRO A 4 -5.20 -13.01 -1.02
CA PRO A 4 -4.86 -13.45 -2.38
C PRO A 4 -4.26 -12.32 -3.22
N CYS A 5 -3.29 -12.64 -4.06
CA CYS A 5 -2.73 -11.71 -5.02
C CYS A 5 -2.48 -12.37 -6.37
N ARG A 6 -2.53 -11.58 -7.45
CA ARG A 6 -2.35 -12.09 -8.81
C ARG A 6 -0.89 -11.97 -9.23
N VAL A 7 -0.36 -13.05 -9.81
CA VAL A 7 0.92 -13.09 -10.51
C VAL A 7 0.64 -13.52 -11.95
N GLU A 8 1.24 -12.86 -12.94
CA GLU A 8 1.10 -13.26 -14.34
C GLU A 8 1.61 -14.69 -14.54
N GLY A 9 0.82 -15.54 -15.21
CA GLY A 9 1.14 -16.95 -15.41
C GLY A 9 0.92 -17.87 -14.20
N GLY A 10 0.44 -17.35 -13.06
CA GLY A 10 0.10 -18.15 -11.88
C GLY A 10 -1.41 -18.30 -11.67
N ALA A 11 -1.85 -19.43 -11.12
CA ALA A 11 -3.20 -19.56 -10.58
C ALA A 11 -3.35 -18.57 -9.41
N ALA A 12 -4.38 -17.72 -9.45
CA ALA A 12 -4.58 -16.65 -8.46
C ALA A 12 -4.72 -17.19 -7.02
N ASP A 13 -5.14 -18.45 -6.89
CA ASP A 13 -5.48 -19.05 -5.60
C ASP A 13 -4.25 -19.56 -4.82
N SER A 14 -3.09 -19.68 -5.46
CA SER A 14 -1.86 -20.17 -4.83
C SER A 14 -0.93 -19.07 -4.29
N TYR A 15 -1.25 -17.79 -4.52
CA TYR A 15 -0.39 -16.66 -4.14
C TYR A 15 -1.07 -15.73 -3.15
N ARG A 16 -0.30 -15.28 -2.17
CA ARG A 16 -0.73 -14.37 -1.11
C ARG A 16 0.20 -13.18 -1.00
N SER A 17 -0.30 -12.06 -0.48
CA SER A 17 0.49 -10.90 -0.05
C SER A 17 0.02 -10.45 1.33
N VAL A 18 0.94 -10.01 2.18
CA VAL A 18 0.61 -9.42 3.48
C VAL A 18 0.48 -7.92 3.35
N ARG A 19 -0.65 -7.39 3.82
CA ARG A 19 -0.89 -5.96 3.98
C ARG A 19 -0.67 -5.55 5.44
N HIS A 20 0.19 -4.56 5.66
CA HIS A 20 0.45 -3.93 6.94
C HIS A 20 -0.06 -2.48 6.94
N PRO A 21 -1.31 -2.24 7.38
CA PRO A 21 -1.84 -0.90 7.48
C PRO A 21 -1.48 -0.25 8.81
N TRP A 22 -1.16 1.04 8.78
CA TRP A 22 -1.03 1.88 9.97
C TRP A 22 -1.26 3.35 9.58
N SER A 23 -1.45 4.22 10.57
CA SER A 23 -1.75 5.63 10.32
C SER A 23 -0.98 6.53 11.29
N LEU A 24 -0.66 7.75 10.82
CA LEU A 24 -0.18 8.86 11.62
C LEU A 24 -1.28 9.92 11.71
N TYR A 25 -1.65 10.32 12.93
CA TYR A 25 -2.74 11.26 13.24
C TYR A 25 -2.41 12.05 14.52
N GLY A 26 -3.30 12.94 14.99
CA GLY A 26 -3.09 13.75 16.18
C GLY A 26 -2.15 14.96 16.00
N VAL A 27 -1.83 15.33 14.76
CA VAL A 27 -1.02 16.51 14.42
C VAL A 27 -1.73 17.36 13.37
N ASP A 28 -1.36 18.65 13.28
CA ASP A 28 -2.01 19.56 12.35
C ASP A 28 -1.71 19.22 10.87
N ASN A 29 -2.58 19.71 9.98
CA ASN A 29 -2.47 19.48 8.55
C ASN A 29 -1.17 20.02 7.92
N LYS A 30 -0.54 21.07 8.47
CA LYS A 30 0.74 21.60 7.97
C LYS A 30 1.90 20.65 8.27
N VAL A 31 1.85 19.99 9.43
CA VAL A 31 2.81 18.93 9.80
C VAL A 31 2.64 17.73 8.89
N LEU A 32 1.41 17.28 8.64
CA LEU A 32 1.13 16.17 7.72
C LEU A 32 1.57 16.48 6.27
N GLU A 33 1.32 17.71 5.80
CA GLU A 33 1.77 18.14 4.48
C GLU A 33 3.30 18.09 4.35
N ARG A 34 4.02 18.55 5.39
CA ARG A 34 5.48 18.48 5.46
C ARG A 34 5.96 17.03 5.49
N ALA A 35 5.29 16.16 6.22
CA ALA A 35 5.61 14.74 6.25
C ALA A 35 5.48 14.09 4.87
N MET A 36 4.44 14.43 4.09
CA MET A 36 4.30 13.95 2.71
C MET A 36 5.44 14.43 1.79
N ARG A 37 5.90 15.68 1.94
CA ARG A 37 7.08 16.18 1.20
C ARG A 37 8.34 15.43 1.59
N ASN A 38 8.59 15.25 2.88
CA ASN A 38 9.73 14.49 3.38
C ASN A 38 9.73 13.04 2.87
N LEU A 39 8.55 12.42 2.74
CA LEU A 39 8.43 11.08 2.15
C LEU A 39 8.78 11.09 0.66
N ALA A 40 8.28 12.05 -0.11
CA ALA A 40 8.60 12.17 -1.53
C ALA A 40 10.12 12.32 -1.77
N ASP A 41 10.80 13.09 -0.93
CA ASP A 41 12.24 13.32 -1.05
C ASP A 41 13.08 12.15 -0.49
N GLY A 42 12.62 11.55 0.63
CA GLY A 42 13.39 10.56 1.40
C GLY A 42 13.24 9.12 0.91
N LEU A 43 12.09 8.76 0.31
CA LEU A 43 11.85 7.41 -0.20
C LEU A 43 12.87 7.00 -1.28
N PRO A 44 13.14 7.81 -2.33
CA PRO A 44 14.14 7.49 -3.35
C PRO A 44 15.54 7.23 -2.80
N GLN A 45 15.95 8.00 -1.79
CA GLN A 45 17.25 7.86 -1.14
C GLN A 45 17.39 6.53 -0.37
N ARG A 46 16.28 5.83 -0.12
CA ARG A 46 16.20 4.59 0.65
C ARG A 46 15.77 3.40 -0.20
N GLY A 47 16.02 3.45 -1.52
CA GLY A 47 15.76 2.33 -2.43
C GLY A 47 14.31 2.18 -2.88
N TRP A 48 13.46 3.18 -2.66
CA TRP A 48 12.07 3.17 -3.15
C TRP A 48 11.93 3.95 -4.45
N LYS A 49 11.32 3.35 -5.46
CA LYS A 49 10.89 4.07 -6.66
C LYS A 49 9.48 4.58 -6.47
N ILE A 50 9.28 5.89 -6.55
CA ILE A 50 7.95 6.49 -6.64
C ILE A 50 7.38 6.20 -8.03
N VAL A 51 6.25 5.50 -8.09
CA VAL A 51 5.54 5.16 -9.33
C VAL A 51 4.35 6.08 -9.60
N LYS A 52 3.82 6.72 -8.56
CA LYS A 52 2.78 7.75 -8.65
C LYS A 52 2.94 8.73 -7.51
N GLN A 53 2.78 10.02 -7.81
CA GLN A 53 2.63 11.08 -6.83
C GLN A 53 1.60 12.07 -7.36
N GLY A 54 0.54 12.31 -6.60
CA GLY A 54 -0.53 13.21 -7.03
C GLY A 54 -1.79 13.04 -6.20
N THR A 55 -2.87 13.72 -6.59
CA THR A 55 -4.15 13.56 -5.89
C THR A 55 -4.84 12.25 -6.29
N ASP A 56 -5.47 11.59 -5.33
CA ASP A 56 -6.37 10.46 -5.59
C ASP A 56 -7.63 10.91 -6.35
N SER A 57 -8.44 9.95 -6.80
CA SER A 57 -9.70 10.19 -7.50
C SER A 57 -10.88 10.46 -6.55
N SER A 58 -10.62 10.59 -5.24
CA SER A 58 -11.68 10.85 -4.27
C SER A 58 -12.19 12.30 -4.40
N ARG A 59 -13.39 12.55 -3.89
CA ARG A 59 -13.95 13.92 -3.80
C ARG A 59 -13.02 14.89 -3.07
N ASN A 60 -12.25 14.40 -2.10
CA ASN A 60 -11.35 15.21 -1.29
C ASN A 60 -9.99 15.44 -1.96
N ARG A 61 -9.70 14.76 -3.09
CA ARG A 61 -8.43 14.84 -3.82
C ARG A 61 -7.24 14.73 -2.87
N ASN A 62 -7.25 13.67 -2.05
CA ASN A 62 -6.22 13.42 -1.05
C ASN A 62 -4.87 13.22 -1.75
N LEU A 63 -3.78 13.67 -1.15
CA LEU A 63 -2.47 13.47 -1.75
C LEU A 63 -2.03 12.00 -1.55
N GLU A 64 -1.62 11.36 -2.63
CA GLU A 64 -1.20 9.97 -2.67
C GLU A 64 0.23 9.85 -3.20
N ILE A 65 1.02 8.97 -2.57
CA ILE A 65 2.30 8.46 -3.07
C ILE A 65 2.18 6.95 -3.17
N LEU A 66 2.46 6.43 -4.36
CA LEU A 66 2.67 5.00 -4.59
C LEU A 66 4.15 4.76 -4.83
N ALA A 67 4.73 3.81 -4.12
CA ALA A 67 6.15 3.48 -4.23
C ALA A 67 6.41 1.97 -4.20
N VAL A 68 7.49 1.55 -4.85
CA VAL A 68 7.97 0.16 -4.85
C VAL A 68 9.42 0.13 -4.40
N HIS A 69 9.72 -0.69 -3.40
CA HIS A 69 11.09 -0.93 -2.96
C HIS A 69 11.82 -1.81 -3.99
N LEU A 70 12.96 -1.34 -4.48
CA LEU A 70 13.64 -1.93 -5.64
C LEU A 70 14.21 -3.33 -5.36
N GLU A 71 14.69 -3.56 -4.14
CA GLU A 71 15.30 -4.83 -3.75
C GLU A 71 14.24 -5.85 -3.31
N SER A 72 13.47 -5.53 -2.28
CA SER A 72 12.49 -6.46 -1.70
C SER A 72 11.22 -6.63 -2.54
N ARG A 73 10.98 -5.74 -3.51
CA ARG A 73 9.74 -5.66 -4.31
C ARG A 73 8.47 -5.45 -3.48
N THR A 74 8.63 -4.91 -2.27
CA THR A 74 7.55 -4.43 -1.41
C THR A 74 6.90 -3.20 -2.03
N GLN A 75 5.59 -3.06 -1.91
CA GLN A 75 4.85 -1.90 -2.39
C GLN A 75 4.35 -1.07 -1.21
N ALA A 76 4.24 0.23 -1.38
CA ALA A 76 3.69 1.14 -0.39
C ALA A 76 2.66 2.07 -1.04
N GLU A 77 1.49 2.16 -0.41
CA GLU A 77 0.46 3.15 -0.68
C GLU A 77 0.43 4.10 0.51
N ILE A 78 0.61 5.40 0.25
CA ILE A 78 0.64 6.42 1.28
C ILE A 78 -0.35 7.51 0.89
N THR A 79 -1.35 7.75 1.73
CA THR A 79 -2.42 8.71 1.43
C THR A 79 -2.59 9.68 2.59
N TRP A 80 -2.47 10.97 2.31
CA TRP A 80 -2.80 12.03 3.25
C TRP A 80 -4.27 12.45 3.10
N ARG A 81 -5.08 12.03 4.07
CA ARG A 81 -6.48 12.41 4.21
C ARG A 81 -6.55 13.71 5.01
N LYS A 82 -6.96 14.80 4.36
CA LYS A 82 -6.95 16.16 4.94
C LYS A 82 -8.05 16.44 5.96
N GLY A 83 -9.01 15.52 6.12
CA GLY A 83 -10.17 15.71 7.01
C GLY A 83 -11.22 16.71 6.49
N LEU A 84 -11.29 16.94 5.18
CA LEU A 84 -12.23 17.90 4.57
C LEU A 84 -13.71 17.47 4.66
N ASP A 85 -13.94 16.23 5.09
CA ASP A 85 -15.22 15.58 5.31
C ASP A 85 -15.63 15.55 6.79
N GLY A 86 -14.91 16.26 7.66
CA GLY A 86 -15.17 16.31 9.11
C GLY A 86 -14.49 15.19 9.90
N HIS A 87 -13.70 14.34 9.25
CA HIS A 87 -12.84 13.36 9.92
C HIS A 87 -11.51 13.99 10.38
N GLU A 88 -10.86 13.36 11.36
CA GLU A 88 -9.52 13.76 11.79
C GLU A 88 -8.52 13.62 10.63
N PRO A 89 -7.67 14.63 10.39
CA PRO A 89 -6.64 14.54 9.37
C PRO A 89 -5.58 13.49 9.74
N LEU A 90 -5.17 12.69 8.76
CA LEU A 90 -4.20 11.61 8.97
C LEU A 90 -3.43 11.28 7.70
N ILE A 91 -2.28 10.63 7.85
CA ILE A 91 -1.62 9.89 6.76
C ILE A 91 -1.84 8.41 7.02
N SER A 92 -2.46 7.72 6.06
CA SER A 92 -2.58 6.26 6.07
C SER A 92 -1.46 5.65 5.24
N PHE A 93 -0.85 4.61 5.78
CA PHE A 93 0.16 3.79 5.13
C PHE A 93 -0.41 2.38 4.93
N ALA A 94 -0.21 1.82 3.75
CA ALA A 94 -0.40 0.40 3.50
C ALA A 94 0.86 -0.15 2.81
N VAL A 95 1.57 -1.03 3.50
CA VAL A 95 2.75 -1.70 2.96
C VAL A 95 2.40 -3.13 2.61
N TYR A 96 2.73 -3.54 1.39
CA TYR A 96 2.41 -4.84 0.82
C TYR A 96 3.67 -5.64 0.59
N SER A 97 3.73 -6.86 1.11
CA SER A 97 4.80 -7.80 0.72
C SER A 97 4.70 -8.12 -0.77
N ARG A 98 5.80 -8.62 -1.35
CA ARG A 98 5.72 -9.32 -2.63
C ARG A 98 4.71 -10.47 -2.52
N CYS A 99 4.12 -10.87 -3.64
CA CYS A 99 3.38 -12.11 -3.72
C CYS A 99 4.30 -13.29 -3.37
N PHE A 100 3.81 -14.19 -2.52
CA PHE A 100 4.49 -15.44 -2.17
C PHE A 100 3.53 -16.61 -2.32
N ARG A 101 4.08 -17.79 -2.59
CA ARG A 101 3.29 -19.02 -2.71
C ARG A 101 2.90 -19.49 -1.31
N ASP A 102 1.62 -19.77 -1.11
CA ASP A 102 1.11 -20.35 0.12
C ASP A 102 1.40 -21.86 0.12
N PRO A 103 2.26 -22.39 1.01
CA PRO A 103 2.61 -23.81 1.01
C PRO A 103 1.43 -24.71 1.41
N ASP A 104 0.46 -24.16 2.15
CA ASP A 104 -0.71 -24.90 2.63
C ASP A 104 -1.85 -24.92 1.60
N PHE A 105 -1.67 -24.28 0.43
CA PHE A 105 -2.59 -24.43 -0.70
C PHE A 105 -2.32 -25.76 -1.43
N SER A 106 -2.68 -26.88 -0.79
CA SER A 106 -2.89 -28.14 -1.49
C SER A 106 -4.19 -28.03 -2.27
N ALA A 107 -4.14 -28.12 -3.59
CA ALA A 107 -5.33 -28.24 -4.42
C ALA A 107 -6.15 -29.43 -3.92
N THR A 108 -7.29 -29.19 -3.28
CA THR A 108 -8.28 -30.23 -3.01
C THR A 108 -8.67 -30.83 -4.37
N PRO A 109 -8.58 -32.16 -4.57
CA PRO A 109 -9.13 -32.76 -5.77
C PRO A 109 -10.64 -32.54 -5.74
N THR A 110 -11.19 -31.90 -6.78
CA THR A 110 -12.63 -31.90 -7.03
C THR A 110 -13.09 -33.35 -7.14
N SER A 111 -13.80 -33.85 -6.12
CA SER A 111 -14.60 -35.05 -6.26
C SER A 111 -15.93 -34.65 -6.89
N ASP A 112 -16.02 -34.75 -8.21
CA ASP A 112 -17.31 -34.81 -8.89
C ASP A 112 -17.97 -36.14 -8.51
N GLY A 113 -19.17 -36.06 -7.93
CA GLY A 113 -20.06 -37.19 -7.64
C GLY A 113 -21.06 -37.44 -8.74
#